data_AF-A0A947RLB1-F1
#
_entry.id   AF-A0A947RLB1-F1
#
_cell.length_a   1.000
_cell.length_b   1.000
_cell.length_c   1.000
_cell.angle_alpha   90.00
_cell.angle_beta   90.00
_cell.angle_gamma   90.00
#
_symmetry.space_group_name_H-M   'P 1'
#
loop_
_entity.id
_entity.type
_entity.pdbx_description
1 polymer ?
#
loop_
_entity_poly.entity_id
_entity_poly.type
_entity_poly.pdbx_seq_one_letter_code
_entity_poly.pdbx_strand_id
1 'polypeptide(L)' 'MISIEGTYLAWLNFQGTSIQGSPYEFLLKQARVALNEGAIFGPGGEGFARLNLACPLERLRDGLERIRDALKS' A
#
# COMPACT_ATOMS: atom_id res chain seq x y z
N MET A 1 -2.23 -15.80 4.87
CA MET A 1 -2.55 -14.38 5.13
C MET A 1 -2.29 -14.16 6.61
N ILE A 2 -1.33 -13.30 6.97
CA ILE A 2 -1.05 -12.95 8.37
C ILE A 2 -1.83 -11.67 8.63
N SER A 3 -2.70 -11.68 9.64
CA SER A 3 -3.41 -10.49 10.11
C SER A 3 -2.50 -9.68 11.03
N ILE A 4 -2.58 -8.35 10.98
CA ILE A 4 -1.86 -7.52 11.94
C ILE A 4 -2.40 -7.77 13.36
N GLU A 5 -1.50 -7.91 14.33
CA GLU A 5 -1.88 -8.15 15.74
C GLU A 5 -1.94 -6.85 16.56
N GLY A 6 -1.39 -5.75 16.03
CA GLY A 6 -1.35 -4.47 16.73
C GLY A 6 -1.05 -3.27 15.84
N THR A 7 -1.25 -2.10 16.45
CA THR A 7 -1.16 -0.76 15.82
C THR A 7 -2.24 -0.47 14.77
N TYR A 8 -2.25 0.76 14.26
CA TYR A 8 -3.07 1.19 13.12
C TYR A 8 -2.28 1.19 11.80
N LEU A 9 -1.11 0.56 11.74
CA LEU A 9 -0.22 0.58 10.57
C LEU A 9 -0.16 -0.82 9.94
N ALA A 10 -0.86 -1.00 8.81
CA ALA A 10 -0.84 -2.25 8.06
C ALA A 10 0.36 -2.31 7.10
N TRP A 11 1.01 -3.47 7.05
CA TRP A 11 2.14 -3.73 6.15
C TRP A 11 1.67 -4.52 4.93
N LEU A 12 1.69 -3.89 3.76
CA LEU A 12 1.15 -4.44 2.52
C LEU A 12 2.27 -4.95 1.62
N ASN A 13 2.19 -6.21 1.20
CA ASN A 13 3.13 -6.81 0.26
C ASN A 13 2.61 -6.66 -1.18
N PHE A 14 3.38 -6.00 -2.05
CA PHE A 14 3.09 -5.85 -3.48
C PHE A 14 3.98 -6.74 -4.36
N GLN A 15 4.84 -7.57 -3.78
CA GLN A 15 5.64 -8.55 -4.51
C GLN A 15 4.71 -9.55 -5.22
N GLY A 16 5.00 -9.83 -6.49
CA GLY A 16 4.17 -10.72 -7.33
C GLY A 16 2.92 -10.06 -7.92
N THR A 17 2.73 -8.75 -7.72
CA THR A 17 1.73 -7.97 -8.46
C THR A 17 2.26 -7.58 -9.85
N SER A 18 1.38 -7.01 -10.69
CA SER A 18 1.75 -6.45 -12.00
C SER A 18 2.58 -5.17 -11.91
N ILE A 19 2.82 -4.63 -10.71
CA ILE A 19 3.57 -3.38 -10.52
C ILE A 19 5.04 -3.60 -10.88
N GLN A 20 5.53 -2.79 -11.81
CA GLN A 20 6.95 -2.70 -12.15
C GLN A 20 7.61 -1.55 -11.38
N GLY A 21 8.72 -1.83 -10.70
CA GLY A 21 9.46 -0.83 -9.93
C GLY A 21 8.90 -0.60 -8.51
N SER A 22 8.98 0.64 -8.02
CA SER A 22 8.55 0.97 -6.65
C SER A 22 7.02 0.94 -6.52
N PRO A 23 6.47 0.15 -5.57
CA PRO A 23 5.05 0.21 -5.25
C PRO A 23 4.59 1.61 -4.83
N TYR A 24 5.45 2.36 -4.13
CA TYR A 24 5.12 3.72 -3.72
C TYR A 24 4.85 4.64 -4.91
N GLU A 25 5.73 4.61 -5.92
CA GLU A 25 5.58 5.42 -7.13
C GLU A 25 4.30 5.06 -7.88
N PHE A 26 4.00 3.77 -8.01
CA PHE A 26 2.76 3.29 -8.63
C PHE A 26 1.51 3.76 -7.86
N LEU A 27 1.49 3.56 -6.54
CA LEU A 27 0.37 3.94 -5.68
C LEU A 27 0.13 5.44 -5.72
N LEU A 28 1.20 6.25 -5.67
CA LEU A 28 1.10 7.70 -5.70
C LEU A 28 0.64 8.22 -7.07
N LYS A 29 1.25 7.74 -8.16
CA LYS A 29 1.03 8.31 -9.50
C LYS A 29 -0.22 7.74 -10.18
N GLN A 30 -0.43 6.43 -10.08
CA GLN A 30 -1.53 5.74 -10.76
C GLN A 30 -2.77 5.61 -9.87
N ALA A 31 -2.61 5.07 -8.66
CA ALA A 31 -3.75 4.92 -7.75
C ALA A 31 -4.15 6.22 -7.03
N ARG A 32 -3.31 7.28 -7.08
CA ARG A 32 -3.53 8.53 -6.34
C ARG A 32 -3.70 8.31 -4.83
N VAL A 33 -2.96 7.35 -4.28
CA VAL A 33 -2.93 7.01 -2.85
C VAL A 33 -1.50 7.09 -2.33
N ALA A 34 -1.26 8.01 -1.39
CA ALA A 34 0.04 8.15 -0.75
C ALA A 34 0.16 7.22 0.46
N LEU A 35 1.03 6.22 0.36
CA LEU A 35 1.44 5.34 1.47
C LEU A 35 2.92 5.59 1.82
N ASN A 36 3.40 5.10 2.96
CA ASN A 36 4.86 5.11 3.18
C ASN A 36 5.51 3.98 2.37
N GLU A 37 6.56 4.31 1.62
CA GLU A 37 7.37 3.32 0.92
C GLU A 37 8.07 2.38 1.90
N GLY A 38 8.03 1.07 1.65
CA GLY A 38 8.60 0.09 2.56
C GLY A 38 10.13 0.18 2.68
N ALA A 39 10.82 0.56 1.61
CA ALA A 39 12.27 0.66 1.58
C ALA A 39 12.86 1.66 2.60
N ILE A 40 12.09 2.67 3.03
CA ILE A 40 12.55 3.64 4.03
C ILE A 40 12.73 3.02 5.42
N PHE A 41 12.17 1.83 5.66
CA PHE A 41 12.25 1.10 6.93
C PHE A 41 13.48 0.15 7.00
N GLY A 42 14.31 0.14 5.95
CA GLY A 42 15.52 -0.66 5.88
C GLY A 42 15.38 -1.94 5.04
N PRO A 43 16.45 -2.78 5.02
CA PRO A 43 16.49 -3.98 4.20
C PRO A 43 15.33 -4.94 4.51
N GLY A 44 14.69 -5.45 3.46
CA GLY A 44 13.50 -6.31 3.56
C GLY A 44 12.18 -5.56 3.45
N GLY A 45 12.22 -4.22 3.38
CA GLY A 45 11.04 -3.38 3.10
C GLY A 45 10.76 -3.18 1.61
N GLU A 46 11.64 -3.61 0.72
CA GLU A 46 11.49 -3.48 -0.72
C GLU A 46 10.28 -4.28 -1.25
N GLY A 47 9.43 -3.63 -2.06
CA GLY A 47 8.19 -4.23 -2.54
C GLY A 47 7.01 -4.13 -1.56
N PHE A 48 7.19 -3.48 -0.41
CA PHE A 48 6.12 -3.23 0.56
C PHE A 48 5.70 -1.75 0.61
N ALA A 49 4.52 -1.51 1.17
CA ALA A 49 4.09 -0.18 1.58
C ALA A 49 3.31 -0.24 2.91
N ARG A 50 3.37 0.85 3.69
CA ARG A 50 2.66 0.97 4.97
C ARG A 50 1.39 1.79 4.83
N LEU A 51 0.26 1.16 5.13
CA LEU A 51 -1.06 1.78 5.14
C LEU A 51 -1.44 2.26 6.54
N ASN A 52 -1.93 3.48 6.65
CA ASN A 52 -2.47 4.03 7.89
C ASN A 52 -3.99 3.77 7.97
N LEU A 53 -4.40 2.97 8.96
CA LEU A 53 -5.80 2.62 9.24
C LEU A 53 -6.51 3.64 10.13
N ALA A 54 -5.79 4.58 10.75
CA ALA A 54 -6.36 5.66 11.57
C ALA A 54 -6.98 6.77 10.70
N CYS A 55 -8.02 6.41 9.96
CA CYS A 55 -8.82 7.33 9.15
C CYS A 55 -10.30 6.90 9.13
N PRO A 56 -11.24 7.77 8.70
CA PRO A 56 -12.63 7.37 8.50
C PRO A 56 -12.74 6.18 7.53
N LEU A 57 -13.67 5.26 7.80
CA LEU A 57 -13.87 4.05 6.99
C LEU A 57 -14.15 4.37 5.51
N GLU A 58 -14.86 5.46 5.24
CA GLU A 58 -15.11 5.96 3.89
C GLU A 58 -13.82 6.30 3.14
N ARG A 59 -12.84 6.94 3.80
CA ARG A 59 -11.55 7.29 3.20
C ARG A 59 -10.71 6.04 2.97
N LEU A 60 -10.74 5.09 3.90
CA LEU A 60 -10.06 3.81 3.74
C LEU A 60 -10.62 3.05 2.52
N ARG A 61 -11.95 2.99 2.39
CA ARG A 61 -12.61 2.33 1.25
C ARG A 61 -12.24 2.98 -0.09
N ASP A 62 -12.35 4.31 -0.19
CA ASP A 62 -11.96 5.05 -1.41
C ASP A 62 -10.50 4.76 -1.80
N GLY A 63 -9.57 4.79 -0.85
CA GLY A 63 -8.17 4.45 -1.10
C GLY A 63 -7.98 3.02 -1.61
N LEU A 64 -8.64 2.04 -0.99
CA LEU A 64 -8.55 0.63 -1.41
C LEU A 64 -9.17 0.39 -2.79
N GLU A 65 -10.28 1.06 -3.11
CA GLU A 65 -10.93 0.97 -4.42
C GLU A 65 -10.04 1.53 -5.53
N ARG A 66 -9.39 2.68 -5.31
CA ARG A 66 -8.44 3.23 -6.27
C ARG A 66 -7.23 2.34 -6.51
N ILE A 67 -6.68 1.72 -5.45
CA ILE A 67 -5.58 0.76 -5.57
C ILE A 67 -6.01 -0.45 -6.40
N ARG A 68 -7.20 -1.00 -6.09
CA ARG A 68 -7.76 -2.14 -6.83
C ARG A 68 -7.94 -1.80 -8.31
N ASP A 69 -8.46 -0.62 -8.63
CA ASP A 69 -8.75 -0.24 -10.00
C ASP A 69 -7.47 0.05 -10.79
N ALA A 70 -6.47 0.69 -10.16
CA ALA A 70 -5.14 0.87 -10.77
C ALA A 70 -4.42 -0.45 -11.07
N LEU A 71 -4.61 -1.50 -10.26
CA LEU A 71 -4.02 -2.81 -10.49
C LEU A 71 -4.66 -3.59 -11.66
N LYS A 72 -5.86 -3.19 -12.10
CA LYS A 72 -6.61 -3.84 -13.20
C LYS A 72 -6.35 -3.19 -14.56
N SER A 73 -5.87 -1.95 -14.58
CA SER A 73 -5.45 -1.22 -15.78
C SER A 73 -4.08 -1.68 -16.27
#